data_AF-W9JGG1-F1
#
_entry.id   AF-W9JGG1-F1
#
_cell.length_a   1.000
_cell.length_b   1.000
_cell.length_c   1.000
_cell.angle_alpha   90.00
_cell.angle_beta   90.00
_cell.angle_gamma   90.00
#
_symmetry.space_group_name_H-M   'P 1'
#
loop_
_entity.id
_entity.type
_entity.pdbx_description
1 polymer ?
#
loop_
_entity_poly.entity_id
_entity_poly.type
_entity_poly.pdbx_seq_one_letter_code
_entity_poly.pdbx_strand_id
1 'polypeptide(L)'
;MRKLLDAFGRKLIIIIDPNFNNTNGSNIATAGQAHHTGLTASTPPLSTDWWNGLFDYTVFKGTMVNNFIWKDMNEPSVFNGPEIIMPKDNLRFGG
;
A
#
# COMPACT_ATOMS: atom_id res chain seq x y z
N MET A 1 14.45 -10.71 -15.30
CA MET A 1 13.31 -9.95 -15.88
C MET A 1 13.53 -8.44 -15.89
N ARG A 2 13.70 -7.73 -14.75
CA ARG A 2 13.85 -6.26 -14.75
C ARG A 2 15.10 -5.74 -15.49
N LYS A 3 16.27 -6.36 -15.27
CA LYS A 3 17.51 -6.06 -16.02
C LYS A 3 17.37 -6.26 -17.54
N LEU A 4 16.55 -7.25 -17.94
CA LEU A 4 16.26 -7.51 -19.35
C LEU A 4 15.40 -6.40 -19.94
N LEU A 5 14.38 -5.93 -19.22
CA LEU A 5 13.56 -4.80 -19.66
C LEU A 5 14.40 -3.52 -19.78
N ASP A 6 15.30 -3.29 -18.81
CA ASP A 6 16.17 -2.12 -18.81
C ASP A 6 17.16 -2.12 -20.00
N ALA A 7 17.67 -3.29 -20.39
CA ALA A 7 18.52 -3.45 -21.57
C ALA A 7 17.81 -3.03 -22.88
N PHE A 8 16.48 -3.04 -22.91
CA PHE A 8 15.67 -2.55 -24.04
C PHE A 8 15.03 -1.18 -23.77
N GLY A 9 15.45 -0.47 -22.71
CA GLY A 9 14.87 0.81 -22.31
C GLY A 9 13.42 0.73 -21.83
N ARG A 10 12.91 -0.48 -21.54
CA ARG A 10 11.53 -0.72 -21.11
C ARG A 10 11.39 -0.63 -19.60
N LYS A 11 10.20 -0.22 -19.16
CA LYS A 11 9.82 -0.06 -17.76
C LYS A 11 8.87 -1.17 -17.33
N LEU A 12 8.76 -1.40 -16.02
CA LEU A 12 7.83 -2.35 -15.43
C LEU A 12 6.86 -1.61 -14.51
N ILE A 13 5.56 -1.80 -14.73
CA ILE A 13 4.51 -1.29 -13.84
C ILE A 13 4.10 -2.41 -12.88
N ILE A 14 3.94 -2.07 -11.60
CA ILE A 14 3.52 -2.97 -10.53
C ILE A 14 2.22 -2.42 -9.95
N ILE A 15 1.18 -3.25 -9.89
CA ILE A 15 -0.11 -2.90 -9.28
C ILE A 15 0.02 -3.01 -7.76
N ILE A 16 -0.49 -2.00 -7.05
CA ILE A 16 -0.51 -1.97 -5.59
C ILE A 16 -1.83 -1.38 -5.12
N ASP A 17 -2.56 -2.19 -4.36
CA ASP A 17 -3.86 -1.85 -3.81
C ASP A 17 -3.72 -1.35 -2.36
N PRO A 18 -4.67 -0.52 -1.88
CA PRO A 18 -4.71 -0.14 -0.46
C PRO A 18 -5.23 -1.27 0.45
N ASN A 19 -5.66 -2.40 -0.12
CA ASN A 19 -6.20 -3.53 0.61
C ASN A 19 -5.07 -4.48 1.05
N PHE A 20 -4.75 -4.50 2.34
CA PHE A 20 -3.74 -5.40 2.90
C PHE A 20 -4.31 -6.75 3.31
N ASN A 21 -3.56 -7.82 3.08
CA ASN A 21 -3.93 -9.16 3.49
C ASN A 21 -3.82 -9.31 5.02
N ASN A 22 -4.90 -9.73 5.68
CA ASN A 22 -5.02 -9.95 7.13
C ASN A 22 -4.60 -11.38 7.54
N THR A 23 -3.53 -11.91 6.97
CA THR A 23 -3.01 -13.24 7.33
C THR A 23 -1.90 -13.12 8.37
N ASN A 24 -1.93 -14.00 9.38
CA ASN A 24 -0.88 -14.12 10.38
C ASN A 24 0.45 -14.47 9.69
N GLY A 25 1.37 -13.51 9.62
CA GLY A 25 2.65 -13.61 8.91
C GLY A 25 2.91 -12.49 7.89
N SER A 26 1.89 -11.69 7.57
CA SER A 26 2.03 -10.46 6.81
C SER A 26 2.69 -9.36 7.65
N ASN A 27 4.00 -9.17 7.51
CA ASN A 27 4.73 -8.08 8.17
C ASN A 27 4.16 -6.69 7.82
N ILE A 28 3.47 -6.57 6.67
CA ILE A 28 2.86 -5.32 6.20
C ILE A 28 1.59 -5.01 7.00
N ALA A 29 0.74 -6.02 7.24
CA ALA A 29 -0.44 -5.86 8.09
C ALA A 29 -0.04 -5.61 9.54
N THR A 30 0.96 -6.31 10.06
CA THR A 30 1.47 -6.09 11.42
C THR A 30 2.15 -4.74 11.57
N ALA A 31 2.91 -4.26 10.58
CA ALA A 31 3.49 -2.92 10.61
C ALA A 31 2.39 -1.86 10.53
N GLY A 32 1.44 -1.97 9.60
CA GLY A 32 0.25 -1.11 9.58
C GLY A 32 -0.45 -1.09 10.94
N GLN A 33 -0.71 -2.28 11.52
CA GLN A 33 -1.37 -2.47 12.82
C GLN A 33 -0.58 -2.00 14.04
N ALA A 34 0.73 -2.19 14.10
CA ALA A 34 1.59 -1.67 15.17
C ALA A 34 1.62 -0.13 15.16
N HIS A 35 1.49 0.44 13.97
CA HIS A 35 1.28 1.87 13.78
C HIS A 35 -0.14 2.28 14.27
N HIS A 36 -1.15 1.40 14.21
CA HIS A 36 -2.51 1.63 14.74
C HIS A 36 -2.65 1.47 16.27
N THR A 37 -1.80 0.69 16.95
CA THR A 37 -1.91 0.39 18.41
C THR A 37 -1.15 1.34 19.34
N GLY A 38 -0.60 2.44 18.82
CA GLY A 38 0.08 3.47 19.62
C GLY A 38 0.14 4.83 18.95
N LEU A 39 -0.87 5.66 19.18
CA LEU A 39 -0.84 7.14 19.11
C LEU A 39 -0.51 7.84 17.77
N THR A 40 -0.34 7.18 16.61
CA THR A 40 0.15 7.93 15.42
C THR A 40 -0.35 7.56 14.02
N ALA A 41 -0.89 6.37 13.73
CA ALA A 41 -1.07 5.98 12.31
C ALA A 41 -2.39 6.36 11.63
N SER A 42 -3.31 7.00 12.33
CA SER A 42 -4.45 7.60 11.67
C SER A 42 -4.14 9.01 11.17
N THR A 43 -3.02 9.65 11.54
CA THR A 43 -2.73 10.98 10.98
C THR A 43 -2.38 10.86 9.48
N PRO A 44 -2.96 11.67 8.58
CA PRO A 44 -2.62 11.68 7.16
C PRO A 44 -1.12 11.83 6.87
N PRO A 45 -0.32 12.62 7.62
CA PRO A 45 1.13 12.64 7.40
C PRO A 45 1.80 11.31 7.78
N LEU A 46 1.48 10.70 8.93
CA LEU A 46 2.21 9.50 9.38
C LEU A 46 1.84 8.24 8.59
N SER A 47 0.59 8.14 8.11
CA SER A 47 0.19 7.06 7.20
C SER A 47 0.83 7.21 5.81
N THR A 48 0.95 8.44 5.31
CA THR A 48 1.63 8.74 4.04
C THR A 48 3.13 8.50 4.14
N ASP A 49 3.78 8.92 5.22
CA ASP A 49 5.21 8.74 5.44
C ASP A 49 5.58 7.26 5.57
N TRP A 50 4.78 6.50 6.32
CA TRP A 50 4.95 5.05 6.39
C TRP A 50 4.78 4.38 5.02
N TRP A 51 3.72 4.73 4.28
CA TRP A 51 3.49 4.20 2.93
C TRP A 51 4.65 4.53 1.99
N ASN A 52 5.16 5.77 2.01
CA ASN A 52 6.32 6.18 1.23
C ASN A 52 7.59 5.37 1.59
N GLY A 53 7.81 5.10 2.88
CA GLY A 53 8.92 4.28 3.35
C GLY A 53 8.92 2.84 2.82
N LEU A 54 7.75 2.31 2.46
CA LEU A 54 7.66 0.96 1.87
C LEU A 54 8.28 0.89 0.46
N PHE A 55 8.39 2.02 -0.26
CA PHE A 55 8.89 2.05 -1.64
C PHE A 55 10.40 2.22 -1.78
N ASP A 56 11.12 2.33 -0.67
CA ASP A 56 12.58 2.27 -0.69
C ASP A 56 13.02 0.92 -1.29
N TYR A 57 13.98 0.92 -2.22
CA TYR A 57 14.49 -0.30 -2.86
C TYR A 57 15.09 -1.31 -1.87
N THR A 58 15.49 -0.84 -0.68
CA THR A 58 15.94 -1.68 0.43
C THR A 58 14.78 -2.35 1.16
N VAL A 59 13.57 -1.81 1.11
CA VAL A 59 12.36 -2.38 1.72
C VAL A 59 11.58 -3.18 0.67
N PHE A 60 11.25 -2.58 -0.48
CA PHE A 60 10.57 -3.24 -1.58
C PHE A 60 11.53 -4.05 -2.44
N LYS A 61 12.01 -5.17 -1.88
CA LYS A 61 12.99 -6.05 -2.53
C LYS A 61 12.54 -6.48 -3.93
N GLY A 62 13.47 -6.41 -4.87
CA GLY A 62 13.25 -6.82 -6.26
C GLY A 62 12.72 -5.73 -7.19
N THR A 63 12.50 -4.51 -6.65
CA THR A 63 12.28 -3.29 -7.44
C THR A 63 13.58 -2.54 -7.70
N MET A 64 13.58 -1.69 -8.73
CA MET A 64 14.69 -0.84 -9.14
C MET A 64 14.16 0.41 -9.85
N VAL A 65 15.03 1.30 -10.31
CA VAL A 65 14.68 2.60 -10.92
C VAL A 65 13.74 2.53 -12.13
N ASN A 66 13.68 1.38 -12.81
CA ASN A 66 12.78 1.20 -13.96
C ASN A 66 11.40 0.63 -13.58
N ASN A 67 11.09 0.55 -12.29
CA ASN A 67 9.79 0.16 -11.76
C ASN A 67 8.92 1.38 -11.45
N PHE A 68 7.64 1.30 -11.84
CA PHE A 68 6.61 2.28 -11.54
C PHE A 68 5.41 1.58 -10.90
N ILE A 69 4.55 2.37 -10.26
CA ILE A 69 3.42 1.86 -9.48
C ILE A 69 2.12 2.27 -10.16
N TRP A 70 1.18 1.35 -10.24
CA TRP A 70 -0.22 1.63 -10.53
C TRP A 70 -1.01 1.37 -9.26
N LYS A 71 -1.64 2.44 -8.72
CA LYS A 71 -2.56 2.34 -7.61
C LYS A 71 -3.94 1.97 -8.14
N ASP A 72 -4.46 0.82 -7.73
CA ASP A 72 -5.76 0.32 -8.14
C ASP A 72 -6.69 0.14 -6.92
N MET A 73 -7.99 -0.07 -7.18
CA MET A 73 -9.02 -0.37 -6.19
C MET A 73 -9.11 0.64 -5.03
N ASN A 74 -8.82 1.92 -5.29
CA ASN A 74 -8.63 2.96 -4.28
C ASN A 74 -9.86 3.85 -4.03
N GLU A 75 -11.03 3.42 -4.48
CA GLU A 75 -12.34 4.02 -4.18
C GLU A 75 -12.62 4.15 -2.68
N PRO A 76 -12.25 3.21 -1.78
CA PRO A 76 -11.65 1.86 -1.89
C PRO A 76 -12.67 0.72 -2.08
N SER A 77 -12.32 -0.26 -2.91
CA SER A 77 -13.21 -1.39 -3.23
C SER A 77 -13.27 -2.41 -2.10
N VAL A 78 -14.49 -2.62 -1.59
CA VAL A 78 -14.82 -3.63 -0.57
C VAL A 78 -15.90 -4.53 -1.15
N PHE A 79 -15.54 -5.74 -1.58
CA PHE A 79 -16.46 -6.62 -2.32
C PHE A 79 -17.74 -6.99 -1.56
N ASN A 80 -17.67 -7.04 -0.23
CA ASN A 80 -18.80 -7.34 0.64
C ASN A 80 -19.39 -6.09 1.31
N GLY A 81 -18.99 -4.89 0.89
CA GLY A 81 -19.47 -3.62 1.41
C GLY A 81 -20.72 -3.13 0.68
N PRO A 82 -21.46 -2.18 1.26
CA PRO A 82 -22.55 -1.51 0.56
C PRO A 82 -21.99 -0.83 -0.69
N GLU A 83 -22.66 -0.97 -1.85
CA GLU A 83 -22.22 -0.37 -3.12
C GLU A 83 -20.77 -0.75 -3.54
N ILE A 84 -20.23 -1.86 -3.04
CA ILE A 84 -18.84 -2.31 -3.28
C ILE A 84 -17.79 -1.33 -2.70
N ILE A 85 -18.18 -0.50 -1.72
CA ILE A 85 -17.31 0.48 -1.05
C ILE A 85 -17.32 0.29 0.47
N MET A 86 -16.46 1.04 1.18
CA MET A 86 -16.47 1.07 2.65
C MET A 86 -17.82 1.61 3.19
N PRO A 87 -18.29 1.08 4.34
CA PRO A 87 -19.42 1.64 5.08
C PRO A 87 -19.25 3.13 5.42
N LYS A 88 -20.35 3.89 5.41
CA LYS A 88 -20.34 5.36 5.61
C LYS A 88 -20.01 5.78 7.04
N ASP A 89 -20.25 4.90 8.00
CA ASP A 89 -19.99 5.07 9.42
C ASP A 89 -18.56 4.69 9.83
N ASN A 90 -17.72 4.25 8.89
CA ASN A 90 -16.29 4.08 9.14
C ASN A 90 -15.66 5.43 9.49
N LEU A 91 -15.10 5.51 10.70
CA LEU A 91 -14.36 6.68 11.16
C LEU A 91 -13.06 6.85 10.37
N ARG A 92 -12.74 8.11 10.06
CA ARG A 92 -11.47 8.50 9.47
C ARG A 92 -10.66 9.29 10.50
N PHE A 93 -9.46 9.70 10.11
CA PHE A 93 -8.72 10.64 10.91
C PHE A 93 -9.50 11.93 11.16
N GLY A 94 -9.48 12.40 12.42
CA GLY A 94 -10.10 13.66 12.80
C GLY A 94 -11.59 13.57 13.17
N GLY A 95 -12.20 12.39 13.07
CA GLY A 95 -13.62 12.17 13.35
C GLY A 95 -14.44 12.19 12.06
#